data_AF-A0A936HDK1-F1
#
_entry.id   AF-A0A936HDK1-F1
#
_cell.length_a   1.000
_cell.length_b   1.000
_cell.length_c   1.000
_cell.angle_alpha   90.00
_cell.angle_beta   90.00
_cell.angle_gamma   90.00
#
_symmetry.space_group_name_H-M   'P 1'
#
loop_
_entity.id
_entity.type
_entity.pdbx_description
1 polymer ?
#
loop_
_entity_poly.entity_id
_entity_poly.type
_entity_poly.pdbx_seq_one_letter_code
_entity_poly.pdbx_strand_id
1 'polypeptide(L)' 'MYGNTDFSRKVAPLLPHAFRQGIEAAARNDERNPYVPGSHFYHAWLAGRAMLARGWFDGDGPRQP' A
#
# COMPACT_ATOMS: atom_id res chain seq x y z
N MET A 1 -25.01 -0.07 17.28
CA MET A 1 -23.88 -0.29 16.36
C MET A 1 -22.81 0.76 16.63
N TYR A 2 -21.85 0.51 17.54
CA TYR A 2 -20.81 1.48 17.92
C TYR A 2 -19.38 0.92 17.83
N GLY A 3 -19.20 -0.38 17.56
CA GLY A 3 -17.89 -1.02 17.56
C GLY A 3 -17.08 -0.86 16.26
N ASN A 4 -17.74 -0.64 15.12
CA ASN A 4 -17.07 -0.67 13.81
C ASN A 4 -16.41 0.67 13.45
N THR A 5 -16.96 1.78 13.94
CA THR A 5 -16.45 3.14 13.67
C THR A 5 -15.17 3.44 14.44
N ASP A 6 -15.06 3.00 15.70
CA ASP A 6 -13.82 3.16 16.48
C ASP A 6 -12.70 2.24 16.02
N PHE A 7 -13.04 1.03 15.53
CA PHE A 7 -12.06 0.15 14.88
C PHE A 7 -11.52 0.80 13.60
N SER A 8 -12.41 1.28 12.72
CA SER A 8 -12.04 1.99 11.50
C SER A 8 -11.22 3.25 11.78
N ARG A 9 -11.56 4.01 12.83
CA ARG A 9 -10.82 5.21 13.26
C ARG A 9 -9.40 4.91 13.74
N LYS A 10 -9.18 3.77 14.39
CA LYS A 10 -7.84 3.34 14.85
C LYS A 10 -7.00 2.69 13.76
N VAL A 11 -7.66 2.04 12.79
CA VAL A 11 -6.99 1.34 11.69
C VAL A 11 -6.62 2.28 10.54
N ALA A 12 -7.46 3.28 10.24
CA ALA A 12 -7.22 4.20 9.15
C ALA A 12 -5.83 4.88 9.17
N PRO A 13 -5.28 5.31 10.33
CA PRO A 13 -3.92 5.86 10.39
C PRO A 13 -2.80 4.85 10.11
N LEU A 14 -3.07 3.55 10.25
CA LEU A 14 -2.09 2.47 10.07
C LEU A 14 -2.08 1.92 8.64
N LEU A 15 -3.14 2.14 7.86
CA LEU A 15 -3.20 1.74 6.45
C LEU A 15 -2.10 2.38 5.58
N PRO A 16 -1.73 3.68 5.76
CA PRO A 16 -0.59 4.26 5.08
C PRO A 16 0.74 3.54 5.33
N HIS A 17 0.93 2.95 6.53
CA HIS A 17 2.13 2.18 6.83
C HIS A 17 2.18 0.88 6.03
N ALA A 18 1.08 0.12 6.02
CA ALA A 18 0.95 -1.10 5.21
C ALA A 18 1.11 -0.80 3.72
N PHE A 19 0.55 0.32 3.25
CA PHE A 19 0.73 0.80 1.88
C PHE A 19 2.19 1.09 1.55
N ARG A 20 2.90 1.83 2.41
CA ARG A 20 4.32 2.12 2.21
C ARG A 20 5.18 0.86 2.18
N GLN A 21 4.91 -0.10 3.06
CA GLN A 21 5.58 -1.40 3.02
C GLN A 21 5.31 -2.16 1.71
N GLY A 22 4.13 -1.99 1.12
CA GLY A 22 3.82 -2.51 -0.21
C GLY A 22 4.72 -1.92 -1.30
N ILE A 23 4.92 -0.60 -1.27
CA ILE A 23 5.85 0.08 -2.18
C ILE A 23 7.27 -0.46 -1.98
N GLU A 24 7.76 -0.53 -0.75
CA GLU A 24 9.11 -1.01 -0.46
C GLU A 24 9.31 -2.48 -0.89
N ALA A 25 8.30 -3.33 -0.71
CA ALA A 25 8.32 -4.72 -1.17
C ALA A 25 8.37 -4.82 -2.70
N ALA A 26 7.55 -4.04 -3.43
CA ALA A 26 7.61 -4.02 -4.89
C ALA A 26 8.95 -3.49 -5.42
N ALA A 27 9.53 -2.46 -4.79
CA ALA A 27 10.85 -1.94 -5.16
C ALA A 27 11.98 -2.98 -5.02
N ARG A 28 11.81 -3.93 -4.09
CA ARG A 28 12.78 -5.01 -3.83
C ARG A 28 12.44 -6.32 -4.55
N ASN A 29 11.36 -6.34 -5.34
CA ASN A 29 10.77 -7.56 -5.89
C ASN A 29 10.49 -8.64 -4.81
N ASP A 30 10.13 -8.21 -3.60
CA ASP A 30 9.79 -9.10 -2.49
C ASP A 30 8.29 -9.42 -2.53
N GLU A 31 7.97 -10.70 -2.65
CA GLU A 31 6.59 -11.19 -2.71
C GLU A 31 6.02 -11.56 -1.33
N ARG A 32 6.84 -11.50 -0.27
CA ARG A 32 6.42 -11.91 1.07
C ARG A 32 5.47 -10.88 1.68
N ASN A 33 4.20 -11.25 1.71
CA ASN A 33 3.16 -10.49 2.38
C ASN A 33 3.20 -10.74 3.90
N PRO A 34 3.38 -9.71 4.75
CA PRO A 34 3.37 -9.86 6.20
C PRO A 34 1.96 -9.86 6.82
N TYR A 35 0.92 -9.60 6.03
CA TYR A 35 -0.46 -9.41 6.49
C TYR A 35 -1.37 -10.61 6.22
N VAL A 36 -2.39 -10.79 7.06
CA VAL A 36 -3.43 -11.82 6.84
C VAL A 36 -4.18 -11.53 5.53
N PRO A 37 -4.27 -12.49 4.58
CA PRO A 37 -5.02 -12.31 3.35
C PRO A 37 -6.48 -11.86 3.59
N GLY A 38 -6.97 -10.93 2.77
CA GLY A 38 -8.32 -10.37 2.89
C GLY A 38 -8.50 -9.32 4.00
N SER A 39 -7.47 -9.02 4.80
CA SER A 39 -7.51 -7.93 5.78
C SER A 39 -7.37 -6.55 5.12
N HIS A 40 -7.79 -5.50 5.82
CA HIS A 40 -7.60 -4.11 5.36
C HIS A 40 -6.11 -3.77 5.11
N PHE A 41 -5.22 -4.26 5.97
CA PHE A 41 -3.77 -4.07 5.81
C PHE A 41 -3.22 -4.84 4.60
N TYR A 42 -3.72 -6.04 4.33
CA TYR A 42 -3.38 -6.79 3.12
C TYR A 42 -3.76 -6.02 1.84
N HIS A 43 -4.97 -5.46 1.79
CA HIS A 43 -5.40 -4.66 0.65
C HIS A 43 -4.59 -3.36 0.50
N ALA A 44 -4.26 -2.69 1.60
CA ALA A 44 -3.38 -1.52 1.58
C ALA A 44 -1.97 -1.87 1.07
N TRP A 45 -1.38 -2.98 1.52
CA TRP A 45 -0.08 -3.45 1.06
C TRP A 45 -0.08 -3.84 -0.42
N LEU A 46 -1.12 -4.54 -0.90
CA LEU A 46 -1.29 -4.83 -2.33
C LEU A 46 -1.41 -3.56 -3.18
N ALA A 47 -2.15 -2.56 -2.71
CA ALA A 47 -2.27 -1.28 -3.41
C ALA A 47 -0.91 -0.57 -3.53
N GLY A 48 -0.10 -0.61 -2.49
CA GLY A 48 1.27 -0.08 -2.52
C GLY A 48 2.17 -0.82 -3.50
N ARG A 49 2.10 -2.15 -3.57
CA ARG A 49 2.85 -2.94 -4.56
C ARG A 49 2.44 -2.61 -5.99
N ALA A 50 1.13 -2.50 -6.23
CA ALA A 50 0.58 -2.18 -7.54
C ALA A 50 0.96 -0.77 -8.03
N MET A 51 1.22 0.16 -7.11
CA MET A 51 1.64 1.53 -7.44
C MET A 51 2.95 1.56 -8.25
N LEU A 52 3.94 0.75 -7.86
CA LEU A 52 5.22 0.67 -8.59
C LEU A 52 5.10 -0.12 -9.90
N ALA A 53 4.26 -1.17 -9.93
CA ALA A 53 4.06 -1.99 -11.12
C ALA A 53 3.45 -1.21 -12.31
N ARG A 54 2.80 -0.06 -12.07
CA ARG A 54 2.16 0.76 -13.11
C ARG A 54 2.96 1.99 -13.55
N GLY A 55 4.21 2.16 -13.09
CA GLY A 55 5.01 3.33 -13.48
C GLY A 55 4.41 4.66 -12.98
N TRP A 56 3.53 4.65 -11.98
CA TRP A 56 2.95 5.88 -11.40
C TRP A 56 4.00 6.78 -10.73
N PHE A 57 5.20 6.24 -10.48
CA PHE A 57 6.36 6.97 -9.95
C PHE A 57 7.49 7.11 -10.98
N ASP A 58 7.21 6.87 -12.27
CA ASP A 58 8.09 7.40 -13.30
C ASP A 58 7.80 8.90 -13.37
N GLY A 59 8.67 9.66 -12.70
CA GLY A 59 8.78 11.11 -12.84
C GLY A 59 9.21 11.46 -14.26
N ASP A 60 8.39 11.14 -15.24
CA ASP A 60 8.43 11.71 -16.59
C ASP A 60 7.94 13.16 -16.49
N GLY A 61 8.73 13.98 -15.80
CA GLY A 61 8.91 15.36 -16.27
C GLY A 61 9.37 15.28 -17.73
N PRO A 62 8.91 16.18 -18.60
CA PRO A 62 9.15 16.05 -20.03
C PRO A 62 10.66 16.00 -20.26
N ARG A 63 11.16 14.83 -20.70
CA ARG A 63 12.48 14.72 -21.31
C ARG A 63 12.40 15.49 -22.63
N GLN A 64 12.62 16.79 -22.57
CA GLN A 64 12.83 17.59 -23.77
C GLN A 64 14.24 17.30 -24.29
N PRO A 65 14.40 17.16 -25.63
CA PRO A 65 15.69 16.93 -26.28
C PRO A 65 16.65 18.11 -26.14
#